data_AF-A0A137NS22-F1
#
_entry.id   AF-A0A137NS22-F1
#
_cell.length_a   1.000
_cell.length_b   1.000
_cell.length_c   1.000
_cell.angle_alpha   90.00
_cell.angle_beta   90.00
_cell.angle_gamma   90.00
#
_symmetry.space_group_name_H-M   'P 1'
#
loop_
_entity.id
_entity.type
_entity.pdbx_description
1 polymer ?
#
loop_
_entity_poly.entity_id
_entity_poly.type
_entity_poly.pdbx_seq_one_letter_code
_entity_poly.pdbx_strand_id
1 'polypeptide(L)'
;MLSSASIHCKSLLLHFQGLSKLTLNTCEIPFFKFSDLLKKLEILEELDTINVGLLLSPTEVPNSSLYLQFPRSLTKLKYKYIKFGVSGFPETRPLEFVRYIKAVYCVQSLSLLPQHLPNLKSLVFSNRDWDVREFEKFLNMCPALEYVNGPNN
;
A
#
# COMPACT_ATOMS: atom_id res chain seq x y z
N MET A 1 -27.21 5.87 -13.57
CA MET A 1 -27.43 4.63 -12.79
C MET A 1 -26.09 4.15 -12.25
N LEU A 2 -25.84 4.36 -10.95
CA LEU A 2 -24.63 3.84 -10.29
C LEU A 2 -24.86 2.36 -9.99
N SER A 3 -23.98 1.49 -10.49
CA SER A 3 -24.12 0.04 -10.30
C SER A 3 -24.08 -0.32 -8.81
N SER A 4 -24.95 -1.24 -8.41
CA SER A 4 -25.16 -1.70 -7.02
C SER A 4 -23.87 -2.18 -6.32
N ALA A 5 -22.85 -2.58 -7.08
CA ALA A 5 -21.52 -2.94 -6.58
C ALA A 5 -20.74 -1.75 -5.99
N SER A 6 -20.92 -0.54 -6.53
CA SER A 6 -20.26 0.68 -6.03
C SER A 6 -20.78 1.10 -4.64
N ILE A 7 -22.05 0.81 -4.36
CA ILE A 7 -22.70 1.13 -3.08
C ILE A 7 -22.23 0.16 -1.97
N HIS A 8 -22.03 -1.13 -2.29
CA HIS A 8 -21.61 -2.14 -1.30
C HIS A 8 -20.16 -1.95 -0.83
N CYS A 9 -19.23 -1.62 -1.72
CA CYS A 9 -17.84 -1.34 -1.32
C CYS A 9 -17.70 -0.04 -0.52
N LYS A 10 -18.54 0.98 -0.76
CA LYS A 10 -18.56 2.21 0.05
C LYS A 10 -19.04 1.94 1.48
N SER A 11 -20.02 1.05 1.65
CA SER A 11 -20.56 0.69 2.96
C SER A 11 -19.55 -0.05 3.84
N LEU A 12 -18.79 -1.00 3.28
CA LEU A 12 -17.75 -1.73 4.03
C LEU A 12 -16.67 -0.79 4.60
N LEU A 13 -16.25 0.22 3.84
CA LEU A 13 -15.22 1.18 4.28
C LEU A 13 -15.63 2.06 5.47
N LEU A 14 -16.94 2.29 5.67
CA LEU A 14 -17.45 3.06 6.81
C LEU A 14 -17.37 2.28 8.13
N HIS A 15 -17.33 0.94 8.09
CA HIS A 15 -17.34 0.09 9.29
C HIS A 15 -15.94 -0.18 9.85
N PHE A 16 -14.87 0.27 9.20
CA PHE A 16 -13.49 0.09 9.65
C PHE A 16 -12.92 1.27 10.45
N GLN A 17 -13.76 2.20 10.92
CA GLN A 17 -13.33 3.33 11.75
C GLN A 17 -12.61 2.89 13.04
N GLY A 18 -12.88 1.67 13.52
CA GLY A 18 -12.24 1.05 14.68
C GLY A 18 -11.03 0.17 14.35
N LEU A 19 -10.59 0.09 13.09
CA LEU A 19 -9.57 -0.87 12.67
C LEU A 19 -8.16 -0.36 13.04
N SER A 20 -7.60 -0.90 14.13
CA SER A 20 -6.24 -0.60 14.57
C SER A 20 -5.16 -1.44 13.89
N LYS A 21 -5.53 -2.56 13.27
CA LYS A 21 -4.59 -3.47 12.59
C LYS A 21 -5.10 -3.95 11.24
N LEU A 22 -4.27 -3.84 10.21
CA LEU A 22 -4.53 -4.34 8.87
C LEU A 22 -3.37 -5.22 8.40
N THR A 23 -3.69 -6.42 7.92
CA THR A 23 -2.71 -7.33 7.32
C THR A 23 -3.15 -7.71 5.92
N LEU A 24 -2.26 -7.49 4.95
CA LEU A 24 -2.41 -7.85 3.55
C LEU A 24 -1.26 -8.78 3.17
N ASN A 25 -1.60 -9.98 2.71
CA ASN A 25 -0.62 -11.00 2.35
C ASN A 25 -0.97 -11.61 0.99
N THR A 26 -0.02 -11.56 0.05
CA THR A 26 -0.10 -12.24 -1.25
C THR A 26 -1.41 -11.94 -1.99
N CYS A 27 -1.65 -10.65 -2.24
CA CYS A 27 -2.85 -10.16 -2.90
C CYS A 27 -2.54 -9.05 -3.90
N GLU A 28 -3.46 -8.88 -4.86
CA GLU A 28 -3.43 -7.78 -5.83
C GLU A 28 -4.57 -6.81 -5.52
N ILE A 29 -4.27 -5.51 -5.45
CA ILE A 29 -5.24 -4.47 -5.09
C ILE A 29 -5.04 -3.27 -6.02
N PRO A 30 -6.12 -2.67 -6.57
CA PRO A 30 -6.00 -1.40 -7.28
C PRO A 30 -5.39 -0.31 -6.39
N PHE A 31 -4.37 0.39 -6.89
CA PHE A 31 -3.60 1.37 -6.14
C PHE A 31 -4.49 2.45 -5.52
N PHE A 32 -5.39 3.05 -6.31
CA PHE A 32 -6.28 4.10 -5.83
C PHE A 32 -7.19 3.61 -4.69
N LYS A 33 -7.65 2.35 -4.75
CA LYS A 33 -8.47 1.76 -3.67
C LYS A 33 -7.67 1.60 -2.40
N PHE A 34 -6.42 1.14 -2.51
CA PHE A 34 -5.56 0.98 -1.35
C PHE A 34 -5.16 2.34 -0.75
N SER A 35 -4.82 3.31 -1.59
CA SER A 35 -4.53 4.69 -1.17
C SER A 35 -5.72 5.34 -0.46
N ASP A 36 -6.92 5.22 -1.04
CA ASP A 36 -8.16 5.73 -0.43
C ASP A 36 -8.51 5.03 0.89
N LEU A 37 -8.18 3.75 1.02
CA LEU A 37 -8.34 3.01 2.27
C LEU A 37 -7.42 3.57 3.35
N LEU A 38 -6.12 3.71 3.07
CA LEU A 38 -5.15 4.23 4.06
C LEU A 38 -5.52 5.62 4.58
N LYS A 39 -6.07 6.49 3.73
CA LYS A 39 -6.56 7.83 4.13
C LYS A 39 -7.73 7.80 5.11
N LYS A 40 -8.52 6.71 5.15
CA LYS A 40 -9.70 6.57 6.02
C LYS A 40 -9.40 5.87 7.33
N LEU A 41 -8.28 5.14 7.43
CA LEU A 41 -7.90 4.38 8.60
C LEU A 41 -7.10 5.26 9.58
N GLU A 42 -7.75 6.31 10.10
CA GLU A 42 -7.09 7.36 10.90
C GLU A 42 -6.49 6.84 12.22
N ILE A 43 -7.00 5.73 12.76
CA ILE A 43 -6.51 5.11 14.00
C ILE A 43 -5.70 3.83 13.77
N LEU A 44 -5.27 3.57 12.52
CA LEU A 44 -4.48 2.37 12.22
C LEU A 44 -3.11 2.43 12.89
N GLU A 45 -2.87 1.50 13.81
CA GLU A 45 -1.61 1.40 14.55
C GLU A 45 -0.65 0.41 13.87
N GLU A 46 -1.17 -0.66 13.28
CA GLU A 46 -0.36 -1.72 12.67
C GLU A 46 -0.76 -1.97 11.21
N LEU A 47 0.20 -1.84 10.29
CA LEU A 47 0.04 -2.21 8.89
C LEU A 47 1.10 -3.24 8.49
N ASP A 48 0.63 -4.43 8.15
CA ASP A 48 1.48 -5.50 7.62
C ASP A 48 1.14 -5.74 6.14
N THR A 49 2.00 -5.32 5.22
CA THR A 49 1.90 -5.60 3.78
C THR A 49 3.04 -6.52 3.35
N ILE A 50 2.68 -7.72 2.87
CA ILE A 50 3.64 -8.76 2.48
C ILE A 50 3.24 -9.30 1.10
N ASN A 51 4.15 -9.18 0.13
CA ASN A 51 3.93 -9.68 -1.24
C ASN A 51 2.64 -9.12 -1.86
N VAL A 52 2.42 -7.82 -1.75
CA VAL A 52 1.23 -7.14 -2.28
C VAL A 52 1.55 -6.50 -3.63
N GLY A 53 0.72 -6.80 -4.64
CA GLY A 53 0.72 -6.14 -5.94
C GLY A 53 -0.27 -4.97 -5.96
N LEU A 54 0.22 -3.76 -6.18
CA LEU A 54 -0.59 -2.57 -6.38
C LEU A 54 -0.77 -2.33 -7.87
N LEU A 55 -2.01 -2.32 -8.32
CA LEU A 55 -2.36 -2.21 -9.73
C LEU A 55 -2.74 -0.79 -10.08
N LEU A 56 -2.02 -0.21 -11.02
CA LEU A 56 -2.33 1.04 -11.67
C LEU A 56 -3.14 0.77 -12.93
N SER A 57 -4.16 1.56 -13.18
CA SER A 57 -4.79 1.57 -14.49
C SER A 57 -3.85 2.23 -15.52
N PRO A 58 -4.00 1.92 -16.82
CA PRO A 58 -3.18 2.54 -17.86
C PRO A 58 -3.30 4.07 -17.92
N THR A 59 -4.40 4.63 -17.43
CA THR A 59 -4.63 6.08 -17.36
C THR A 59 -3.96 6.73 -16.15
N GLU A 60 -3.47 5.95 -15.18
CA GLU A 60 -2.73 6.41 -13.99
C GLU A 60 -1.21 6.52 -14.22
N VAL A 61 -0.70 6.20 -15.41
CA VAL A 61 0.73 6.07 -15.73
C VAL A 61 1.22 7.18 -16.69
N PRO A 62 2.20 8.03 -16.34
CA PRO A 62 2.34 8.85 -15.13
C PRO A 62 2.31 10.37 -15.46
N ASN A 63 1.81 11.18 -14.52
CA ASN A 63 2.22 12.59 -14.40
C ASN A 63 2.59 13.01 -12.96
N SER A 64 2.59 12.10 -11.98
CA SER A 64 3.04 12.42 -10.62
C SER A 64 3.56 11.18 -9.93
N SER A 65 4.56 11.38 -9.07
CA SER A 65 5.12 10.37 -8.16
C SER A 65 3.98 9.62 -7.46
N LEU A 66 3.88 8.31 -7.67
CA LEU A 66 2.87 7.50 -6.99
C LEU A 66 3.34 7.25 -5.55
N TYR A 67 2.82 8.02 -4.60
CA TYR A 67 3.16 7.93 -3.18
C TYR A 67 1.98 7.39 -2.37
N LEU A 68 2.24 6.35 -1.57
CA LEU A 68 1.33 5.94 -0.50
C LEU A 68 1.53 6.87 0.70
N GLN A 69 0.44 7.45 1.18
CA GLN A 69 0.40 8.19 2.44
C GLN A 69 -0.07 7.26 3.55
N PHE A 70 0.78 6.96 4.52
CA PHE A 70 0.39 6.18 5.68
C PHE A 70 -0.28 7.06 6.74
N PRO A 71 -1.21 6.51 7.53
CA PRO A 71 -1.84 7.23 8.63
C PRO A 71 -0.81 7.57 9.73
N ARG A 72 -0.94 8.75 10.34
CA ARG A 72 0.01 9.22 11.37
C ARG A 72 -0.04 8.44 12.68
N SER A 73 -1.12 7.69 12.91
CA SER A 73 -1.31 6.80 14.06
C SER A 73 -0.45 5.53 13.99
N LEU A 74 0.16 5.24 12.84
CA LEU A 74 0.93 4.02 12.65
C LEU A 74 2.09 3.92 13.65
N THR A 75 2.11 2.83 14.41
CA THR A 75 3.19 2.47 15.33
C THR A 75 4.03 1.31 14.81
N LYS A 76 3.48 0.46 13.93
CA LYS A 76 4.20 -0.65 13.29
C LYS A 76 3.91 -0.72 11.80
N LEU A 77 4.97 -0.83 11.01
CA LEU A 77 4.92 -1.04 9.57
C LEU A 77 5.75 -2.26 9.18
N LYS A 78 5.12 -3.27 8.58
CA LYS A 78 5.84 -4.25 7.76
C LYS A 78 5.53 -3.99 6.30
N TYR A 79 6.56 -3.73 5.51
CA TYR A 79 6.45 -3.37 4.11
C TYR A 79 7.41 -4.25 3.29
N LYS A 80 6.90 -5.39 2.83
CA LYS A 80 7.71 -6.44 2.19
C LYS A 80 7.19 -6.84 0.83
N TYR A 81 8.09 -6.96 -0.12
CA TYR A 81 7.86 -7.38 -1.50
C TYR A 81 6.69 -6.66 -2.18
N ILE A 82 6.59 -5.35 -1.97
CA ILE A 82 5.53 -4.51 -2.55
C ILE A 82 5.89 -4.12 -3.97
N LYS A 83 4.93 -4.30 -4.87
CA LYS A 83 5.15 -4.15 -6.30
C LYS A 83 4.05 -3.30 -6.93
N PHE A 84 4.40 -2.56 -7.97
CA PHE A 84 3.50 -1.88 -8.88
C PHE A 84 3.35 -2.66 -10.17
N GLY A 85 2.13 -2.73 -10.68
CA GLY A 85 1.83 -3.24 -12.00
C GLY A 85 0.89 -2.30 -12.75
N VAL A 86 1.06 -2.16 -14.07
CA VAL A 86 0.10 -1.45 -14.91
C VAL A 86 -0.83 -2.46 -15.55
N SER A 87 -2.12 -2.35 -15.29
CA SER A 87 -3.13 -3.30 -15.76
C SER A 87 -4.49 -2.63 -15.95
N GLY A 88 -5.05 -2.75 -17.15
CA GLY A 88 -6.45 -2.35 -17.43
C GLY A 88 -7.49 -3.39 -17.02
N PHE A 89 -7.07 -4.57 -16.53
CA PHE A 89 -7.97 -5.68 -16.20
C PHE A 89 -9.00 -5.36 -15.10
N PRO A 90 -8.64 -4.67 -13.99
CA PRO A 90 -9.62 -4.34 -12.96
C PRO A 90 -10.79 -3.49 -13.47
N GLU A 91 -10.55 -2.66 -14.49
CA GLU A 91 -11.56 -1.76 -15.06
C GLU A 91 -12.35 -2.43 -16.19
N THR A 92 -11.66 -3.10 -17.10
CA THR A 92 -12.27 -3.66 -18.31
C THR A 92 -12.89 -5.03 -18.09
N ARG A 93 -12.37 -5.82 -17.14
CA ARG A 93 -12.76 -7.23 -16.92
C ARG A 93 -12.72 -7.62 -15.43
N PRO A 94 -13.58 -7.03 -14.58
CA PRO A 94 -13.51 -7.21 -13.12
C PRO A 94 -13.73 -8.66 -12.67
N LEU A 95 -14.58 -9.43 -13.36
CA LEU A 95 -14.81 -10.84 -13.01
C LEU A 95 -13.61 -11.75 -13.37
N GLU A 96 -12.93 -11.46 -14.48
CA GLU A 96 -11.72 -12.19 -14.87
C GLU A 96 -10.56 -11.84 -13.94
N PHE A 97 -10.46 -10.58 -13.51
CA PHE A 97 -9.47 -10.13 -12.54
C PHE A 97 -9.56 -10.91 -11.22
N VAL A 98 -10.77 -11.11 -10.68
CA VAL A 98 -10.98 -11.90 -9.45
C VAL A 98 -10.57 -13.38 -9.64
N ARG A 99 -10.69 -13.91 -10.86
CA ARG A 99 -10.36 -15.32 -11.18
C ARG A 99 -8.89 -15.54 -11.55
N TYR A 100 -8.21 -14.52 -12.05
CA TYR A 100 -6.82 -14.57 -12.53
C TYR A 100 -5.92 -13.64 -11.71
N ILE A 101 -5.56 -14.06 -10.50
CA ILE A 101 -4.67 -13.34 -9.56
C ILE A 101 -3.18 -13.41 -10.00
N LYS A 102 -2.91 -13.70 -11.28
CA LYS A 102 -1.54 -13.78 -11.83
C LYS A 102 -1.52 -13.21 -13.24
N ALA A 103 -2.14 -12.05 -13.44
CA ALA A 103 -2.03 -11.38 -14.73
C ALA A 103 -0.56 -11.02 -14.99
N VAL A 104 -0.05 -11.37 -16.17
CA VAL A 104 1.31 -11.05 -16.60
C VAL A 104 1.34 -9.57 -17.00
N TYR A 105 1.66 -8.70 -16.07
CA TYR A 105 1.89 -7.27 -16.33
C TYR A 105 3.30 -6.87 -15.92
N CYS A 106 3.83 -5.78 -16.48
CA CYS A 106 5.14 -5.26 -16.12
C CYS A 106 5.12 -4.86 -14.64
N VAL A 107 6.07 -5.38 -13.87
CA VAL A 107 6.10 -5.20 -12.42
C VAL A 107 7.33 -4.40 -12.02
N GLN A 108 7.13 -3.32 -11.26
CA GLN A 108 8.21 -2.53 -10.65
C GLN A 108 8.13 -2.63 -9.14
N SER A 109 9.27 -2.72 -8.45
CA SER A 109 9.27 -2.67 -6.99
C SER A 109 8.93 -1.26 -6.51
N LEU A 110 8.10 -1.12 -5.48
CA LEU A 110 7.75 0.18 -4.93
C LEU A 110 8.64 0.54 -3.76
N SER A 111 9.49 1.56 -3.92
CA SER A 111 10.28 2.11 -2.82
C SER A 111 9.40 2.75 -1.74
N LEU A 112 9.85 2.65 -0.49
CA LEU A 112 9.27 3.39 0.62
C LEU A 112 9.76 4.83 0.55
N LEU A 113 8.88 5.75 0.14
CA LEU A 113 9.24 7.16 0.00
C LEU A 113 9.22 7.89 1.35
N PRO A 114 10.08 8.91 1.54
CA PRO A 114 10.16 9.68 2.78
C PRO A 114 8.82 10.31 3.17
N GLN A 115 8.41 10.10 4.40
CA GLN A 115 7.20 10.69 4.97
C GLN A 115 7.31 10.76 6.49
N HIS A 116 6.67 11.76 7.09
CA HIS A 116 6.74 11.98 8.53
C HIS A 116 5.72 11.11 9.26
N LEU A 117 6.21 10.10 10.00
CA LEU A 117 5.41 9.22 10.84
C LEU A 117 5.88 9.32 12.30
N PRO A 118 5.35 10.30 13.05
CA PRO A 118 5.89 10.65 14.38
C PRO A 118 5.72 9.55 15.42
N ASN A 119 4.79 8.61 15.22
CA ASN A 119 4.48 7.54 16.18
C ASN A 119 5.07 6.18 15.77
N LEU A 120 5.77 6.10 14.63
CA LEU A 120 6.27 4.83 14.12
C LEU A 120 7.41 4.31 14.99
N LYS A 121 7.20 3.18 15.66
CA LYS A 121 8.16 2.54 16.56
C LYS A 121 8.89 1.36 15.92
N SER A 122 8.23 0.63 15.03
CA SER A 122 8.77 -0.58 14.41
C SER A 122 8.61 -0.54 12.90
N LEU A 123 9.73 -0.68 12.19
CA LEU A 123 9.77 -0.84 10.74
C LEU A 123 10.40 -2.19 10.36
N VAL A 124 9.72 -2.92 9.50
CA VAL A 124 10.29 -4.06 8.78
C VAL A 124 10.15 -3.80 7.29
N PHE A 125 11.26 -3.62 6.59
CA PHE A 125 11.29 -3.26 5.17
C PHE A 125 12.10 -4.28 4.37
N SER A 126 11.52 -4.81 3.29
CA SER A 126 12.23 -5.73 2.39
C SER A 126 11.62 -5.68 0.99
N ASN A 127 12.16 -4.83 0.12
CA ASN A 127 11.80 -4.79 -1.30
C ASN A 127 13.03 -5.00 -2.17
N ARG A 128 12.82 -5.51 -3.39
CA ARG A 128 13.87 -5.50 -4.42
C ARG A 128 14.02 -4.06 -4.93
N ASP A 129 15.20 -3.71 -5.42
CA ASP A 129 15.45 -2.43 -6.10
C ASP A 129 15.11 -1.16 -5.28
N TRP A 130 15.32 -1.20 -3.96
CA TRP A 130 15.09 -0.06 -3.08
C TRP A 130 16.20 1.00 -3.20
N ASP A 131 15.83 2.28 -3.07
CA ASP A 131 16.81 3.39 -3.03
C ASP A 131 17.27 3.62 -1.58
N VAL A 132 18.57 3.46 -1.35
CA VAL A 132 19.20 3.64 -0.04
C VAL A 132 18.98 5.04 0.53
N ARG A 133 19.10 6.07 -0.31
CA ARG A 133 18.97 7.47 0.12
C ARG A 133 17.55 7.81 0.51
N GLU A 134 16.57 7.28 -0.23
CA GLU A 134 15.15 7.47 0.11
C GLU A 134 14.77 6.72 1.39
N PHE A 135 15.32 5.52 1.60
CA PHE A 135 15.13 4.78 2.84
C PHE A 135 15.74 5.50 4.05
N GLU A 136 16.97 6.00 3.94
CA GLU A 136 17.61 6.80 5.01
C GLU A 136 16.81 8.07 5.33
N LYS A 137 16.32 8.79 4.30
CA LYS A 137 15.43 9.94 4.50
C LYS A 137 14.14 9.55 5.22
N PHE A 138 13.53 8.42 4.87
CA PHE A 138 12.35 7.91 5.58
C PHE A 138 12.64 7.67 7.06
N LEU A 139 13.76 7.02 7.39
CA LEU A 139 14.18 6.77 8.77
C LEU A 139 14.34 8.08 9.55
N ASN A 140 15.00 9.08 8.95
CA ASN A 140 15.20 10.40 9.57
C ASN A 140 13.88 11.16 9.82
N MET A 141 12.81 10.82 9.09
CA MET A 141 11.48 11.43 9.27
C MET A 141 10.61 10.72 10.31
N CYS A 142 11.09 9.63 10.92
CA CYS A 142 10.37 8.83 11.91
C CYS A 142 11.10 8.89 13.28
N PRO A 143 10.91 9.96 14.07
CA PRO A 143 11.71 10.21 15.28
C PRO A 143 11.46 9.21 16.43
N ALA A 144 10.34 8.49 16.45
CA ALA A 144 10.00 7.52 17.49
C ALA A 144 10.44 6.08 17.18
N LEU A 145 11.27 5.89 16.14
CA LEU A 145 11.64 4.57 15.66
C LEU A 145 12.60 3.87 16.64
N GLU A 146 12.17 2.75 17.20
CA GLU A 146 12.91 1.95 18.19
C GLU A 146 13.48 0.68 17.55
N TYR A 147 12.83 0.14 16.53
CA TYR A 147 13.22 -1.10 15.85
C TYR A 147 13.19 -0.95 14.33
N VAL A 148 14.29 -1.38 13.69
CA VAL A 148 14.43 -1.41 12.23
C VAL A 148 15.00 -2.75 11.80
N ASN A 149 14.22 -3.47 10.99
CA ASN A 149 14.71 -4.57 10.18
C ASN A 149 14.66 -4.14 8.72
N GLY A 150 15.81 -3.74 8.21
CA GLY A 150 15.99 -3.30 6.83
C GLY A 150 16.59 -4.40 5.93
N PRO A 151 16.73 -4.13 4.63
CA PRO A 151 17.19 -5.08 3.61
C PRO A 151 18.61 -5.63 3.79
N ASN A 152 19.39 -5.09 4.74
CA ASN A 152 20.77 -5.53 5.03
C ASN A 152 20.90 -6.20 6.42
N ASN A 153 19.80 -6.40 7.16
CA ASN A 153 19.77 -6.98 8.51
C ASN A 153 19.12 -8.39 8.54
#